data_AF-E9CKL6-F1
#
_entry.id   AF-E9CKL6-F1
#
_cell.length_a   1.000
_cell.length_b   1.000
_cell.length_c   1.000
_cell.angle_alpha   90.00
_cell.angle_beta   90.00
_cell.angle_gamma   90.00
#
_symmetry.space_group_name_H-M   'P 1'
#
loop_
_entity.id
_entity.type
_entity.pdbx_description
1 polymer ?
#
loop_
_entity_poly.entity_id
_entity_poly.type
_entity_poly.pdbx_seq_one_letter_code
_entity_poly.pdbx_strand_id
1 'polypeptide(L)'
;MEGKLFAVEMLSRFNSLDDDLTLPVGIGINLLSPEQRIELFNEQLILAHRYAAWFSKHDVLLLTINIEEAVVESILSDQQMRQRIAHCPFIAFEISEGFPNLSAGKNNESVSRLSEMFMLCLDNFGSGQATLTALYDGLFD
;
A
#
# COMPACT_ATOMS: atom_id res chain seq x y z
N MET A 1 20.49 6.73 17.09
CA MET A 1 19.38 5.85 16.72
C MET A 1 19.86 4.42 16.91
N GLU A 2 19.32 3.68 17.87
CA GLU A 2 19.83 2.37 18.33
C GLU A 2 19.39 1.17 17.46
N GLY A 3 19.04 1.39 16.18
CA GLY A 3 18.61 0.30 15.30
C GLY A 3 17.31 -0.39 15.72
N LYS A 4 16.46 0.28 16.52
CA LYS A 4 15.12 -0.23 16.88
C LYS A 4 14.28 -0.39 15.61
N LEU A 5 13.61 -1.53 15.47
CA LEU A 5 12.67 -1.77 14.37
C LEU A 5 11.52 -0.77 14.46
N PHE A 6 11.36 0.05 13.42
CA PHE A 6 10.35 1.11 13.37
C PHE A 6 9.17 0.72 12.47
N ALA A 7 9.47 0.16 11.30
CA ALA A 7 8.50 -0.21 10.28
C ALA A 7 8.86 -1.57 9.65
N VAL A 8 7.87 -2.23 9.08
CA VAL A 8 8.06 -3.39 8.18
C VAL A 8 7.22 -3.18 6.93
N GLU A 9 7.73 -3.67 5.80
CA GLU A 9 7.01 -3.66 4.52
C GLU A 9 6.46 -5.06 4.22
N MET A 10 5.21 -5.12 3.75
CA MET A 10 4.60 -6.37 3.29
C MET A 10 4.92 -6.63 1.81
N LEU A 11 5.80 -7.60 1.56
CA LEU A 11 6.17 -8.02 0.21
C LEU A 11 5.52 -9.35 -0.17
N SER A 12 4.89 -9.38 -1.35
CA SER A 12 4.31 -10.60 -1.93
C SER A 12 5.31 -11.30 -2.84
N ARG A 13 5.36 -12.64 -2.76
CA ARG A 13 6.13 -13.50 -3.68
C ARG A 13 5.20 -14.51 -4.32
N PHE A 14 5.32 -14.67 -5.63
CA PHE A 14 4.50 -15.61 -6.39
C PHE A 14 5.37 -16.81 -6.78
N ASN A 15 4.97 -18.00 -6.33
CA ASN A 15 5.61 -19.26 -6.69
C ASN A 15 4.63 -20.13 -7.48
N SER A 16 5.16 -21.00 -8.33
CA SER A 16 4.39 -22.12 -8.87
C SER A 16 3.92 -23.05 -7.74
N LEU A 17 2.84 -23.79 -7.97
CA LEU A 17 2.31 -24.74 -6.98
C LEU A 17 3.33 -25.80 -6.55
N ASP A 18 4.25 -26.17 -7.45
CA ASP A 18 5.32 -27.12 -7.19
C ASP A 18 6.60 -26.45 -6.62
N ASP A 19 6.55 -25.15 -6.30
CA ASP A 19 7.67 -24.31 -5.77
C ASP A 19 8.96 -24.24 -6.63
N ASP A 20 8.98 -24.88 -7.81
CA ASP A 20 10.15 -24.90 -8.71
C ASP A 20 10.41 -23.56 -9.44
N LEU A 21 9.42 -22.69 -9.53
CA LEU A 21 9.51 -21.41 -10.23
C LEU A 21 8.99 -20.26 -9.38
N THR A 22 9.82 -19.22 -9.22
CA THR A 22 9.41 -17.94 -8.65
C THR A 22 9.20 -16.93 -9.75
N LEU A 23 8.01 -16.32 -9.79
CA LEU A 23 7.70 -15.22 -10.70
C LEU A 23 8.10 -13.89 -10.02
N PRO A 24 8.87 -13.02 -10.70
CA PRO A 24 9.16 -11.69 -10.18
C PRO A 24 7.88 -10.91 -9.87
N VAL A 25 7.81 -10.26 -8.71
CA VAL A 25 6.61 -9.58 -8.21
C VAL A 25 6.05 -8.56 -9.20
N GLY A 26 6.92 -7.77 -9.86
CA GLY A 26 6.52 -6.79 -10.86
C GLY A 26 5.91 -7.41 -12.12
N ILE A 27 6.20 -8.67 -12.43
CA ILE A 27 5.53 -9.40 -13.51
C ILE A 27 4.24 -10.03 -12.99
N GLY A 28 4.29 -10.65 -11.80
CA GLY A 28 3.14 -11.31 -11.18
C GLY A 28 1.94 -10.39 -11.01
N ILE A 29 2.12 -9.24 -10.36
CA ILE A 29 1.05 -8.26 -10.14
C ILE A 29 0.47 -7.77 -11.47
N ASN A 30 1.31 -7.57 -12.49
CA ASN A 30 0.86 -7.12 -13.80
C ASN A 30 0.05 -8.16 -14.59
N LEU A 31 0.15 -9.44 -14.25
CA LEU A 31 -0.66 -10.51 -14.84
C LEU A 31 -2.01 -10.71 -14.14
N LEU A 32 -2.16 -10.21 -12.91
CA LEU A 32 -3.42 -10.31 -12.16
C LEU A 32 -4.47 -9.36 -12.73
N SER A 33 -5.72 -9.82 -12.80
CA SER A 33 -6.87 -8.95 -13.07
C SER A 33 -7.08 -7.95 -11.92
N PRO A 34 -7.82 -6.83 -12.15
CA PRO A 34 -8.21 -5.91 -11.08
C PRO A 34 -8.84 -6.60 -9.87
N GLU A 35 -9.71 -7.59 -10.10
CA GLU A 35 -10.37 -8.35 -9.03
C GLU A 35 -9.37 -9.19 -8.24
N GLN A 36 -8.42 -9.84 -8.91
CA GLN A 36 -7.38 -10.64 -8.26
C GLN A 36 -6.41 -9.78 -7.45
N ARG A 37 -6.15 -8.55 -7.90
CA ARG A 37 -5.35 -7.56 -7.15
C ARG A 37 -6.05 -7.12 -5.87
N ILE A 38 -7.36 -6.90 -5.94
CA ILE A 38 -8.20 -6.61 -4.78
C ILE A 38 -8.24 -7.82 -3.83
N GLU A 39 -8.30 -9.04 -4.35
CA GLU A 39 -8.24 -10.27 -3.55
C GLU A 39 -6.90 -10.40 -2.83
N LEU A 40 -5.78 -10.22 -3.52
CA LEU A 40 -4.44 -10.19 -2.93
C LEU A 40 -4.34 -9.14 -1.81
N PHE A 41 -4.86 -7.94 -2.05
CA PHE A 41 -4.90 -6.89 -1.02
C PHE A 41 -5.74 -7.31 0.19
N ASN A 42 -6.87 -7.98 -0.01
CA ASN A 42 -7.67 -8.51 1.09
C ASN A 42 -6.93 -9.58 1.90
N GLU A 43 -6.16 -10.45 1.26
CA GLU A 43 -5.31 -11.43 1.94
C GLU A 43 -4.23 -10.74 2.78
N GLN A 44 -3.58 -9.72 2.22
CA GLN A 44 -2.60 -8.88 2.93
C GLN A 44 -3.23 -8.20 4.16
N LEU A 45 -4.45 -7.65 4.04
CA LEU A 45 -5.18 -7.09 5.17
C LEU A 45 -5.51 -8.14 6.23
N ILE A 46 -5.90 -9.36 5.85
CA ILE A 46 -6.16 -10.45 6.80
C ILE A 46 -4.89 -10.80 7.58
N LEU A 47 -3.73 -10.83 6.91
CA LEU A 47 -2.44 -11.05 7.56
C LEU A 47 -2.09 -9.90 8.50
N ALA A 48 -2.27 -8.65 8.08
CA ALA A 48 -2.05 -7.48 8.93
C ALA A 48 -2.88 -7.55 10.22
N HIS A 49 -4.16 -7.93 10.12
CA HIS A 49 -5.03 -8.14 11.28
C HIS A 49 -4.53 -9.27 12.18
N ARG A 50 -4.10 -10.40 11.60
CA ARG A 50 -3.58 -11.55 12.35
C ARG A 50 -2.37 -11.18 13.21
N TYR A 51 -1.51 -10.30 12.69
CA TYR A 51 -0.29 -9.86 13.39
C TYR A 51 -0.44 -8.54 14.16
N ALA A 52 -1.63 -7.94 14.23
CA ALA A 52 -1.85 -6.65 14.91
C ALA A 52 -1.36 -6.63 16.37
N ALA A 53 -1.54 -7.73 17.10
CA ALA A 53 -1.05 -7.86 18.47
C ALA A 53 0.49 -7.85 18.57
N TRP A 54 1.18 -8.34 17.54
CA TRP A 54 2.64 -8.31 17.47
C TRP A 54 3.16 -6.88 17.28
N PHE A 55 2.56 -6.11 16.37
CA PHE A 55 2.88 -4.68 16.17
C PHE A 55 2.73 -3.89 17.47
N SER A 56 1.60 -4.08 18.15
CA SER A 56 1.30 -3.42 19.42
C SER A 56 2.28 -3.80 20.54
N LYS A 57 2.73 -5.07 20.58
CA LYS A 57 3.63 -5.57 21.63
C LYS A 57 5.07 -5.09 21.46
N HIS A 58 5.52 -4.92 20.22
CA HIS A 58 6.92 -4.64 19.90
C HIS A 58 7.20 -3.16 19.60
N ASP A 59 6.21 -2.28 19.79
CA ASP A 59 6.24 -0.86 19.39
C ASP A 59 6.66 -0.68 17.91
N VAL A 60 6.30 -1.62 17.04
CA VAL A 60 6.50 -1.43 15.60
C VAL A 60 5.35 -0.58 15.12
N LEU A 61 5.67 0.63 14.68
CA LEU A 61 4.68 1.68 14.47
C LEU A 61 4.03 1.61 13.09
N LEU A 62 4.70 0.99 12.11
CA LEU A 62 4.26 1.01 10.72
C LEU A 62 4.37 -0.35 10.03
N LEU A 63 3.29 -0.71 9.35
CA LEU A 63 3.24 -1.75 8.33
C LEU A 63 2.94 -1.05 7.00
N THR A 64 3.87 -1.07 6.06
CA THR A 64 3.62 -0.53 4.74
C THR A 64 3.07 -1.60 3.80
N ILE A 65 2.05 -1.23 3.01
CA ILE A 65 1.43 -2.09 2.01
C ILE A 65 1.34 -1.31 0.70
N ASN A 66 1.95 -1.88 -0.34
CA ASN A 66 1.88 -1.36 -1.70
C ASN A 66 0.44 -1.42 -2.23
N ILE A 67 -0.05 -0.31 -2.76
CA ILE A 67 -1.38 -0.20 -3.37
C ILE A 67 -1.30 0.36 -4.79
N GLU A 68 -2.24 -0.08 -5.62
CA GLU A 68 -2.38 0.35 -7.01
C GLU A 68 -3.80 0.86 -7.28
N GLU A 69 -4.00 1.42 -8.48
CA GLU A 69 -5.23 2.13 -8.85
C GLU A 69 -6.52 1.32 -8.55
N ALA A 70 -6.57 0.05 -8.96
CA ALA A 70 -7.74 -0.81 -8.73
C ALA A 70 -8.04 -1.00 -7.23
N VAL A 71 -7.00 -1.10 -6.40
CA VAL A 71 -7.14 -1.23 -4.94
C VAL A 71 -7.60 0.10 -4.34
N VAL A 72 -7.05 1.24 -4.79
CA VAL A 72 -7.49 2.57 -4.36
C VAL A 72 -8.97 2.78 -4.67
N GLU A 73 -9.41 2.48 -5.88
CA GLU A 73 -10.82 2.57 -6.27
C GLU A 73 -11.71 1.67 -5.40
N SER A 74 -11.25 0.45 -5.10
CA SER A 74 -11.96 -0.46 -4.20
C SER A 74 -12.08 0.09 -2.78
N ILE A 75 -11.00 0.63 -2.21
CA ILE A 75 -11.00 1.26 -0.88
C ILE A 75 -11.97 2.45 -0.84
N LEU A 76 -11.96 3.30 -1.88
CA LEU A 76 -12.80 4.49 -1.93
C LEU A 76 -14.29 4.18 -2.15
N SER A 77 -14.61 3.06 -2.80
CA SER A 77 -15.99 2.63 -3.05
C SER A 77 -16.57 1.76 -1.92
N ASP A 78 -15.75 0.98 -1.21
CA ASP A 78 -16.22 0.03 -0.18
C ASP A 78 -16.06 0.56 1.26
N GLN A 79 -17.17 0.91 1.88
CA GLN A 79 -17.20 1.34 3.28
C GLN A 79 -16.78 0.25 4.28
N GLN A 80 -17.14 -1.01 4.03
CA GLN A 80 -16.77 -2.11 4.92
C GLN A 80 -15.26 -2.35 4.87
N MET A 81 -14.64 -2.25 3.68
CA MET A 81 -13.19 -2.31 3.54
C MET A 81 -12.51 -1.19 4.34
N ARG A 82 -12.98 0.05 4.22
CA ARG A 82 -12.44 1.17 5.02
C ARG A 82 -12.56 0.94 6.52
N GLN A 83 -13.71 0.40 6.97
CA GLN A 83 -13.89 0.06 8.37
C GLN A 83 -12.91 -1.02 8.82
N ARG A 84 -12.64 -2.05 8.01
CA ARG A 84 -11.63 -3.06 8.33
C ARG A 84 -10.23 -2.44 8.46
N ILE A 85 -9.83 -1.59 7.50
CA ILE A 85 -8.53 -0.91 7.54
C ILE A 85 -8.40 -0.03 8.79
N ALA A 86 -9.47 0.68 9.18
CA ALA A 86 -9.46 1.54 10.36
C ALA A 86 -9.18 0.80 11.69
N HIS A 87 -9.36 -0.53 11.74
CA HIS A 87 -8.96 -1.35 12.90
C HIS A 87 -7.45 -1.64 12.95
N CYS A 88 -6.70 -1.24 11.92
CA CYS A 88 -5.25 -1.39 11.80
C CYS A 88 -4.59 -0.02 11.63
N PRO A 89 -4.54 0.83 12.67
CA PRO A 89 -4.00 2.20 12.58
C PRO A 89 -2.49 2.26 12.32
N PHE A 90 -1.81 1.11 12.37
CA PHE A 90 -0.39 0.97 12.04
C PHE A 90 -0.15 0.75 10.54
N ILE A 91 -1.19 0.62 9.71
CA ILE A 91 -1.01 0.47 8.26
C ILE A 91 -0.78 1.83 7.62
N ALA A 92 0.29 1.93 6.83
CA ALA A 92 0.52 2.99 5.87
C ALA A 92 0.46 2.41 4.46
N PHE A 93 -0.12 3.14 3.53
CA PHE A 93 -0.23 2.71 2.15
C PHE A 93 0.86 3.32 1.28
N GLU A 94 1.59 2.48 0.55
CA GLU A 94 2.64 2.90 -0.36
C GLU A 94 2.08 3.10 -1.76
N ILE A 95 2.28 4.30 -2.29
CA ILE A 95 1.96 4.67 -3.67
C ILE A 95 3.29 4.97 -4.37
N SER A 96 3.57 4.31 -5.49
CA SER A 96 4.79 4.58 -6.26
C SER A 96 4.70 5.88 -7.07
N GLU A 97 5.84 6.49 -7.41
CA GLU A 97 5.87 7.63 -8.36
C GLU A 97 5.23 7.31 -9.73
N GLY A 98 5.14 6.03 -10.11
CA GLY A 98 4.47 5.58 -11.32
C GLY A 98 2.94 5.58 -11.25
N PHE A 99 2.35 5.97 -10.12
CA PHE A 99 0.89 5.96 -9.96
C PHE A 99 0.19 6.91 -10.95
N PRO A 100 -0.92 6.48 -11.55
CA PRO A 100 -1.63 7.27 -12.56
C PRO A 100 -1.96 8.68 -12.07
N ASN A 101 -1.59 9.68 -12.87
CA ASN A 101 -1.88 11.09 -12.63
C ASN A 101 -1.37 11.62 -11.27
N LEU A 102 -0.31 11.04 -10.69
CA LEU A 102 0.23 11.52 -9.40
C LEU A 102 0.76 12.97 -9.48
N SER A 103 1.27 13.38 -10.64
CA SER A 103 1.75 14.76 -10.88
C SER A 103 0.66 15.83 -10.79
N ALA A 104 -0.62 15.45 -10.78
CA ALA A 104 -1.73 16.38 -10.55
C ALA A 104 -1.84 16.82 -9.07
N GLY A 105 -1.09 16.20 -8.16
CA GLY A 105 -1.09 16.51 -6.73
C GLY A 105 -2.49 16.37 -6.15
N LYS A 106 -2.95 17.37 -5.39
CA LYS A 106 -4.30 17.40 -4.81
C LYS A 106 -5.45 17.32 -5.81
N ASN A 107 -5.19 17.59 -7.10
CA ASN A 107 -6.20 17.43 -8.15
C ASN A 107 -6.38 15.95 -8.56
N ASN A 108 -5.53 15.05 -8.08
CA ASN A 108 -5.80 13.62 -8.11
C ASN A 108 -6.76 13.29 -6.96
N GLU A 109 -8.07 13.33 -7.25
CA GLU A 109 -9.12 13.13 -6.24
C GLU A 109 -8.98 11.80 -5.49
N SER A 110 -8.53 10.74 -6.17
CA SER A 110 -8.35 9.42 -5.56
C SER A 110 -7.28 9.45 -4.47
N VAL A 111 -6.08 9.96 -4.80
CA VAL A 111 -4.97 10.05 -3.83
C VAL A 111 -5.28 11.06 -2.74
N SER A 112 -5.86 12.22 -3.09
CA SER A 112 -6.25 13.24 -2.11
C SER A 112 -7.28 12.74 -1.10
N ARG A 113 -8.30 12.00 -1.54
CA ARG A 113 -9.27 11.41 -0.61
C ARG A 113 -8.64 10.32 0.24
N LEU A 114 -7.70 9.55 -0.33
CA LEU A 114 -7.02 8.50 0.41
C LEU A 114 -6.13 9.09 1.51
N SER A 115 -5.41 10.18 1.25
CA SER A 115 -4.55 10.86 2.25
C SER A 115 -5.35 11.50 3.39
N GLU A 116 -6.61 11.88 3.14
CA GLU A 116 -7.52 12.34 4.21
C GLU A 116 -7.95 11.21 5.15
N MET A 117 -7.86 9.94 4.72
CA MET A 117 -8.38 8.78 5.45
C MET A 117 -7.29 7.91 6.07
N PHE A 118 -6.11 7.82 5.43
CA PHE A 118 -5.06 6.88 5.79
C PHE A 118 -3.68 7.51 5.60
N MET A 119 -2.70 6.97 6.33
CA MET A 119 -1.30 7.36 6.17
C MET A 119 -0.77 6.91 4.82
N LEU A 120 -0.15 7.81 4.06
CA LEU A 120 0.41 7.50 2.74
C LEU A 120 1.92 7.69 2.72
N CYS A 121 2.63 6.73 2.12
CA CYS A 121 4.06 6.81 1.85
C CYS A 121 4.30 6.82 0.32
N LEU A 122 5.27 7.62 -0.12
CA LEU A 122 5.69 7.65 -1.51
C LEU A 122 6.83 6.65 -1.73
N ASP A 123 6.58 5.65 -2.56
CA ASP A 123 7.58 4.66 -2.97
C ASP A 123 8.27 5.08 -4.28
N ASN A 124 9.51 4.59 -4.48
CA ASN A 124 10.39 4.90 -5.61
C ASN A 124 10.64 6.40 -5.81
N PHE A 125 10.75 7.16 -4.72
CA PHE A 125 11.05 8.58 -4.79
C PHE A 125 12.39 8.84 -5.50
N GLY A 126 12.38 9.75 -6.47
CA GLY A 126 13.53 10.08 -7.32
C GLY A 126 13.64 9.24 -8.60
N SER A 127 12.64 8.41 -8.92
CA SER A 127 12.59 7.65 -10.18
C SER A 127 12.34 8.54 -11.41
N GLY A 128 11.76 9.73 -11.20
CA GLY A 128 11.44 10.70 -12.25
C GLY A 128 10.12 10.43 -12.97
N GLN A 129 9.27 9.57 -12.42
CA GLN A 129 7.95 9.24 -12.99
C GLN A 129 6.86 10.26 -12.62
N ALA A 130 7.07 11.02 -11.54
CA ALA A 130 6.18 12.09 -11.10
C ALA A 130 6.93 13.38 -10.74
N THR A 131 6.21 14.50 -10.79
CA THR A 131 6.68 15.79 -10.26
C THR A 131 6.52 15.82 -8.74
N LEU A 132 7.23 16.75 -8.08
CA LEU A 132 7.15 16.95 -6.62
C LEU A 132 5.81 17.56 -6.14
N THR A 133 4.86 17.80 -7.04
CA THR A 133 3.59 18.49 -6.74
C THR A 133 2.82 17.81 -5.60
N ALA A 134 2.70 16.48 -5.64
CA ALA A 134 2.00 15.70 -4.61
C ALA A 134 2.65 15.78 -3.22
N LEU A 135 3.99 15.90 -3.16
CA LEU A 135 4.73 16.10 -1.91
C LEU A 135 4.50 17.52 -1.36
N TYR A 136 4.57 18.54 -2.22
CA TYR A 136 4.32 19.92 -1.81
C TYR A 136 2.86 20.16 -1.40
N ASP A 137 1.92 19.43 -1.99
CA ASP A 137 0.50 19.44 -1.60
C ASP A 137 0.24 18.67 -0.29
N GLY A 138 1.24 18.01 0.30
CA GLY A 138 1.12 17.33 1.60
C GLY A 138 0.29 16.05 1.55
N LEU A 139 0.32 15.33 0.42
CA LEU A 139 -0.44 14.08 0.26
C LEU A 139 0.21 12.86 0.95
N PHE A 140 1.45 12.99 1.41
CA PHE A 140 2.25 11.91 1.98
C PHE A 140 2.80 12.33 3.36
N ASP A 141 2.99 11.34 4.24
CA ASP A 141 3.47 11.50 5.62
C ASP A 141 4.99 11.31 5.79
#